data_AF-A0A3C0BHC1-F1
#
_entry.id   AF-A0A3C0BHC1-F1
#
_cell.length_a   1.000
_cell.length_b   1.000
_cell.length_c   1.000
_cell.angle_alpha   90.00
_cell.angle_beta   90.00
_cell.angle_gamma   90.00
#
_symmetry.space_group_name_H-M   'P 1'
#
loop_
_entity.id
_entity.type
_entity.pdbx_description
1 polymer ?
#
loop_
_entity_poly.entity_id
_entity_poly.type
_entity_poly.pdbx_seq_one_letter_code
_entity_poly.pdbx_strand_id
1 'polypeptide(L)'
;NHLLLAMGNTLSLRGDNYAAQGYYERLTDSLDVVKAQKGLLLPQVRADQAEIVDLYMKASNNLGVTLYRQARRTGSSGLNAEAMVQLSTSMRAWDAMTRNQVTMVRLGGSNLAEQNMKYMSHPVPDYEPAIYTDIPRILSGEEELTQ
;
A
#
# COMPACT_ATOMS: atom_id res chain seq x y z
N ASN A 1 -9.63 10.25 0.45
CA ASN A 1 -8.58 9.23 0.65
C ASN A 1 -7.39 9.39 -0.29
N HIS A 2 -7.60 9.62 -1.59
CA HIS A 2 -6.51 9.87 -2.55
C HIS A 2 -5.60 11.04 -2.20
N LEU A 3 -6.15 12.11 -1.61
CA LEU A 3 -5.34 13.23 -1.09
C LEU A 3 -4.34 12.80 -0.01
N LEU A 4 -4.72 11.90 0.90
CA LEU A 4 -3.81 11.41 1.95
C LEU A 4 -2.66 10.60 1.34
N LEU A 5 -2.97 9.75 0.35
CA LEU A 5 -1.95 9.00 -0.38
C LEU A 5 -0.99 9.95 -1.10
N ALA A 6 -1.51 10.95 -1.81
CA ALA A 6 -0.72 11.94 -2.55
C ALA A 6 0.20 12.75 -1.63
N MET A 7 -0.31 13.20 -0.48
CA MET A 7 0.48 13.93 0.52
C MET A 7 1.58 13.05 1.13
N GLY A 8 1.23 11.82 1.52
CA GLY A 8 2.20 10.84 2.01
C GLY A 8 3.30 10.55 0.98
N ASN A 9 2.92 10.34 -0.29
CA ASN A 9 3.85 10.10 -1.38
C ASN A 9 4.80 11.29 -1.57
N THR A 10 4.27 12.51 -1.60
CA THR A 10 5.06 13.74 -1.76
C THR A 10 6.12 13.88 -0.67
N LEU A 11 5.74 13.64 0.60
CA LEU A 11 6.65 13.74 1.74
C LEU A 11 7.67 12.60 1.76
N SER A 12 7.24 11.38 1.45
CA SER A 12 8.11 10.20 1.37
C SER A 12 9.19 10.36 0.30
N LEU A 13 8.82 10.90 -0.87
CA LEU A 13 9.76 11.19 -1.97
C LEU A 13 10.77 12.31 -1.61
N ARG A 14 10.39 13.23 -0.72
CA ARG A 14 11.30 14.25 -0.17
C ARG A 14 12.16 13.74 1.00
N GLY A 15 11.99 12.50 1.42
CA GLY A 15 12.73 11.88 2.54
C GLY A 15 12.17 12.21 3.94
N ASP A 16 11.06 12.95 4.01
CA ASP A 16 10.35 13.27 5.25
C ASP A 16 9.43 12.10 5.66
N ASN A 17 10.08 11.01 6.07
CA ASN A 17 9.37 9.77 6.39
C ASN A 17 8.51 9.86 7.66
N TYR A 18 8.82 10.76 8.61
CA TYR A 18 7.98 10.96 9.80
C TYR A 18 6.66 11.61 9.43
N ALA A 19 6.70 12.68 8.63
CA ALA A 19 5.47 13.32 8.16
C ALA A 19 4.68 12.38 7.23
N ALA A 20 5.37 11.67 6.33
CA ALA A 20 4.73 10.71 5.43
C ALA A 20 4.00 9.58 6.17
N GLN A 21 4.59 9.05 7.25
CA GLN A 21 3.99 8.00 8.07
C GLN A 21 2.59 8.40 8.55
N GLY A 22 2.43 9.59 9.12
CA GLY A 22 1.13 10.04 9.66
C GLY A 22 0.04 10.11 8.60
N TYR A 23 0.36 10.49 7.36
CA TYR A 23 -0.61 10.47 6.25
C TYR A 23 -1.01 9.06 5.85
N TYR A 24 -0.06 8.13 5.78
CA TYR A 24 -0.37 6.75 5.43
C TYR A 24 -1.13 6.03 6.55
N GLU A 25 -0.78 6.24 7.83
CA GLU A 25 -1.52 5.69 8.97
C GLU A 25 -2.97 6.19 8.98
N ARG A 26 -3.16 7.51 8.82
CA ARG A 26 -4.50 8.10 8.71
C ARG A 26 -5.31 7.48 7.58
N LEU A 27 -4.65 7.19 6.46
CA LEU A 27 -5.29 6.55 5.31
C LEU A 27 -5.66 5.09 5.61
N THR A 28 -4.73 4.29 6.15
CA THR A 28 -5.01 2.89 6.49
C THR A 28 -6.12 2.78 7.54
N ASP A 29 -6.12 3.63 8.57
CA ASP A 29 -7.17 3.68 9.59
C ASP A 29 -8.54 3.97 8.97
N SER A 30 -8.61 4.95 8.06
CA SER A 30 -9.85 5.27 7.36
C SER A 30 -10.35 4.10 6.51
N LEU A 31 -9.44 3.37 5.86
CA LEU A 31 -9.80 2.21 5.05
C LEU A 31 -10.23 1.02 5.89
N ASP A 32 -9.66 0.83 7.07
CA ASP A 32 -10.09 -0.18 8.04
C ASP A 32 -11.52 0.06 8.52
N VAL A 33 -11.89 1.31 8.78
CA VAL A 33 -13.28 1.67 9.11
C VAL A 33 -14.21 1.31 7.95
N VAL A 34 -13.86 1.65 6.71
CA VAL A 34 -14.67 1.33 5.52
C VAL A 34 -14.80 -0.17 5.33
N LYS A 35 -13.71 -0.93 5.51
CA LYS A 35 -13.70 -2.39 5.42
C LYS A 35 -14.57 -3.01 6.50
N ALA A 36 -14.49 -2.53 7.74
CA ALA A 36 -15.33 -3.00 8.85
C ALA A 36 -16.82 -2.75 8.59
N GLN A 37 -17.17 -1.61 8.00
CA GLN A 37 -18.55 -1.27 7.63
C GLN A 37 -19.10 -2.13 6.48
N LYS A 38 -18.28 -2.41 5.46
CA LYS A 38 -18.69 -3.19 4.29
C LYS A 38 -18.62 -4.71 4.52
N GLY A 39 -17.89 -5.17 5.53
CA GLY A 39 -17.67 -6.59 5.80
C GLY A 39 -16.78 -7.24 4.74
N LEU A 40 -17.33 -8.22 4.02
CA LEU A 40 -16.59 -8.92 2.96
C LEU A 40 -16.49 -8.03 1.71
N LEU A 41 -15.27 -7.72 1.29
CA LEU A 41 -14.98 -7.04 0.03
C LEU A 41 -14.78 -8.07 -1.10
N LEU A 42 -15.44 -7.84 -2.22
CA LEU A 42 -15.44 -8.62 -3.45
C LEU A 42 -14.91 -7.75 -4.61
N PRO A 43 -13.61 -7.34 -4.57
CA PRO A 43 -13.02 -6.40 -5.54
C PRO A 43 -13.04 -6.90 -7.00
N GLN A 44 -13.38 -8.15 -7.21
CA GLN A 44 -13.33 -8.86 -8.49
C GLN A 44 -14.66 -8.75 -9.26
N VAL A 45 -15.73 -8.45 -8.52
CA VAL A 45 -17.09 -8.32 -9.05
C VAL A 45 -17.56 -6.87 -8.93
N ARG A 46 -17.02 -6.12 -7.96
CA ARG A 46 -17.47 -4.78 -7.60
C ARG A 46 -16.34 -3.76 -7.74
N ALA A 47 -16.45 -2.89 -8.75
CA ALA A 47 -15.47 -1.85 -9.02
C ALA A 47 -15.30 -0.88 -7.83
N ASP A 48 -16.38 -0.54 -7.12
CA ASP A 48 -16.32 0.32 -5.92
C ASP A 48 -15.49 -0.30 -4.79
N GLN A 49 -15.49 -1.62 -4.70
CA GLN A 49 -14.70 -2.35 -3.71
C GLN A 49 -13.27 -2.61 -4.20
N ALA A 50 -13.08 -2.73 -5.52
CA ALA A 50 -11.76 -2.81 -6.14
C ALA A 50 -10.91 -1.58 -5.81
N GLU A 51 -11.49 -0.39 -5.93
CA GLU A 51 -10.81 0.87 -5.61
C GLU A 51 -10.36 0.93 -4.15
N ILE A 52 -11.21 0.47 -3.23
CA ILE A 52 -10.88 0.41 -1.79
C ILE A 52 -9.69 -0.53 -1.55
N VAL A 53 -9.70 -1.72 -2.16
CA VAL A 53 -8.64 -2.71 -1.98
C VAL A 53 -7.33 -2.25 -2.65
N ASP A 54 -7.40 -1.60 -3.80
CA ASP A 54 -6.24 -0.99 -4.47
C ASP A 54 -5.60 0.10 -3.59
N LEU A 55 -6.42 1.00 -3.04
CA LEU A 55 -5.92 2.05 -2.17
C LEU A 55 -5.33 1.48 -0.88
N TYR A 56 -5.92 0.41 -0.34
CA TYR A 56 -5.39 -0.32 0.81
C TYR A 56 -4.03 -0.96 0.48
N MET A 57 -3.92 -1.62 -0.67
CA MET A 57 -2.65 -2.20 -1.16
C MET A 57 -1.55 -1.13 -1.22
N LYS A 58 -1.84 0.01 -1.86
CA LYS A 58 -0.87 1.10 -2.04
C LYS A 58 -0.47 1.73 -0.72
N ALA A 59 -1.45 2.08 0.12
CA ALA A 59 -1.22 2.70 1.43
C ALA A 59 -0.35 1.80 2.34
N SER A 60 -0.68 0.52 2.46
CA SER A 60 0.08 -0.41 3.29
C SER A 60 1.50 -0.66 2.76
N ASN A 61 1.70 -0.76 1.44
CA ASN A 61 3.06 -0.85 0.90
C ASN A 61 3.88 0.39 1.26
N ASN A 62 3.31 1.57 1.02
CA ASN A 62 4.02 2.82 1.19
C ASN A 62 4.30 3.12 2.67
N LEU A 63 3.39 2.76 3.57
CA LEU A 63 3.61 2.78 5.01
C LEU A 63 4.73 1.81 5.40
N GLY A 64 4.70 0.57 4.91
CA GLY A 64 5.75 -0.42 5.20
C GLY A 64 7.14 0.05 4.79
N VAL A 65 7.28 0.59 3.58
CA VAL A 65 8.54 1.19 3.12
C VAL A 65 8.97 2.38 3.99
N THR A 66 8.03 3.23 4.39
CA THR A 66 8.30 4.40 5.22
C THR A 66 8.80 4.01 6.62
N LEU A 67 8.15 3.04 7.26
CA LEU A 67 8.56 2.49 8.55
C LEU A 67 9.94 1.84 8.47
N TYR A 68 10.23 1.11 7.39
CA TYR A 68 11.54 0.52 7.18
C TYR A 68 12.66 1.56 7.00
N ARG A 69 12.41 2.62 6.23
CA ARG A 69 13.37 3.73 6.09
C ARG A 69 13.66 4.38 7.45
N GLN A 70 12.66 4.50 8.32
CA GLN A 70 12.87 4.97 9.68
C GLN A 70 13.60 3.96 10.55
N ALA A 71 13.29 2.67 10.45
CA ALA A 71 13.97 1.59 11.14
C ALA A 71 15.47 1.55 10.79
N ARG A 72 15.83 1.69 9.51
CA ARG A 72 17.24 1.78 9.07
C ARG A 72 17.99 2.96 9.67
N ARG A 73 17.31 4.11 9.84
CA ARG A 73 17.94 5.31 10.41
C ARG A 73 18.06 5.25 11.93
N THR A 74 17.14 4.58 12.61
CA THR A 74 17.05 4.55 14.08
C THR A 74 17.59 3.27 14.71
N GLY A 75 17.77 2.20 13.92
CA GLY A 75 18.05 0.86 14.43
C GLY A 75 16.86 0.17 15.11
N SER A 76 15.64 0.71 15.00
CA SER A 76 14.46 0.17 15.67
C SER A 76 13.97 -1.13 15.04
N SER A 77 14.11 -2.24 15.76
CA SER A 77 13.56 -3.54 15.36
C SER A 77 12.03 -3.56 15.35
N GLY A 78 11.39 -2.77 16.22
CA GLY A 78 9.92 -2.64 16.26
C GLY A 78 9.36 -2.04 14.98
N LEU A 79 9.92 -0.91 14.52
CA LEU A 79 9.54 -0.30 13.24
C LEU A 79 9.78 -1.24 12.06
N ASN A 80 10.85 -2.05 12.12
CA ASN A 80 11.12 -3.04 11.09
C ASN A 80 10.06 -4.17 11.08
N ALA A 81 9.64 -4.64 12.26
CA ALA A 81 8.58 -5.64 12.37
C ALA A 81 7.24 -5.10 11.84
N GLU A 82 6.88 -3.86 12.21
CA GLU A 82 5.68 -3.19 11.71
C GLU A 82 5.71 -2.99 10.19
N ALA A 83 6.89 -2.65 9.63
CA ALA A 83 7.08 -2.58 8.19
C ALA A 83 6.73 -3.91 7.49
N MET A 84 7.16 -5.04 8.05
CA MET A 84 6.85 -6.37 7.51
C MET A 84 5.37 -6.70 7.60
N VAL A 85 4.69 -6.30 8.68
CA VAL A 85 3.24 -6.45 8.83
C VAL A 85 2.51 -5.69 7.73
N GLN A 86 2.89 -4.43 7.49
CA GLN A 86 2.25 -3.58 6.48
C GLN A 86 2.47 -4.11 5.06
N LEU A 87 3.68 -4.56 4.73
CA LEU A 87 3.96 -5.20 3.44
C LEU A 87 3.17 -6.50 3.27
N SER A 88 3.04 -7.32 4.32
CA SER A 88 2.18 -8.51 4.29
C SER A 88 0.73 -8.16 4.02
N THR A 89 0.23 -7.09 4.63
CA THR A 89 -1.13 -6.59 4.38
C THR A 89 -1.31 -6.11 2.94
N SER A 90 -0.32 -5.41 2.37
CA SER A 90 -0.34 -5.02 0.95
C SER A 90 -0.37 -6.24 0.02
N MET A 91 0.44 -7.27 0.28
CA MET A 91 0.42 -8.51 -0.50
C MET A 91 -0.95 -9.21 -0.44
N ARG A 92 -1.61 -9.25 0.73
CA ARG A 92 -2.96 -9.82 0.85
C ARG A 92 -4.00 -9.02 0.06
N ALA A 93 -3.89 -7.70 0.03
CA ALA A 93 -4.77 -6.84 -0.76
C ALA A 93 -4.56 -7.10 -2.27
N TRP A 94 -3.31 -7.23 -2.71
CA TRP A 94 -3.00 -7.62 -4.09
C TRP A 94 -3.57 -9.00 -4.44
N ASP A 95 -3.41 -10.00 -3.58
CA ASP A 95 -3.97 -11.34 -3.78
C ASP A 95 -5.51 -11.30 -3.90
N ALA A 96 -6.18 -10.45 -3.13
CA ALA A 96 -7.62 -10.27 -3.23
C ALA A 96 -8.04 -9.71 -4.61
N MET A 97 -7.22 -8.84 -5.21
CA MET A 97 -7.45 -8.22 -6.52
C MET A 97 -7.05 -9.08 -7.72
N THR A 98 -6.15 -10.05 -7.57
CA THR A 98 -5.61 -10.82 -8.71
C THR A 98 -5.98 -12.30 -8.71
N ARG A 99 -6.73 -12.80 -7.72
CA ARG A 99 -7.24 -14.18 -7.71
C ARG A 99 -8.33 -14.44 -8.75
N ASN A 100 -8.16 -15.51 -9.52
CA ASN A 100 -9.22 -16.03 -10.38
C ASN A 100 -10.41 -16.50 -9.52
N GLN A 101 -11.60 -15.98 -9.77
CA GLN A 101 -12.79 -16.25 -8.93
C GLN A 101 -13.37 -17.66 -9.10
N VAL A 102 -13.07 -18.36 -10.19
CA VAL A 102 -13.56 -19.72 -10.44
C VAL A 102 -12.60 -20.76 -9.88
N THR A 103 -11.30 -20.56 -10.06
CA THR A 103 -10.27 -21.54 -9.65
C THR A 103 -9.62 -21.20 -8.31
N MET A 104 -9.79 -19.99 -7.80
CA MET A 104 -9.10 -19.41 -6.63
C MET A 104 -7.56 -19.41 -6.74
N VAL A 105 -7.04 -19.67 -7.95
CA VAL A 105 -5.61 -19.68 -8.25
C VAL A 105 -5.10 -18.25 -8.38
N ARG A 106 -3.93 -17.98 -7.79
CA ARG A 106 -3.19 -16.72 -7.97
C ARG A 106 -2.77 -16.60 -9.44
N LEU A 107 -3.18 -15.54 -10.13
CA LEU A 107 -2.68 -15.26 -11.47
C LEU A 107 -1.17 -14.93 -11.37
N GLY A 108 -0.36 -15.46 -12.29
CA GLY A 108 1.09 -15.30 -12.26
C GLY A 108 1.52 -13.83 -12.31
N GLY A 109 2.45 -13.45 -11.44
CA GLY A 109 2.99 -12.09 -11.31
C GLY A 109 3.46 -11.79 -9.88
N SER A 110 4.48 -10.94 -9.74
CA SER A 110 4.92 -10.43 -8.43
C SER A 110 4.35 -9.05 -8.16
N ASN A 111 4.02 -8.74 -6.92
CA ASN A 111 3.61 -7.39 -6.52
C ASN A 111 4.79 -6.62 -5.90
N LEU A 112 4.67 -5.28 -5.83
CA LEU A 112 5.74 -4.43 -5.32
C LEU A 112 6.09 -4.74 -3.86
N ALA A 113 5.10 -5.05 -3.02
CA ALA A 113 5.33 -5.36 -1.62
C ALA A 113 6.11 -6.67 -1.42
N GLU A 114 5.87 -7.67 -2.27
CA GLU A 114 6.63 -8.92 -2.32
C GLU A 114 8.09 -8.68 -2.71
N GLN A 115 8.34 -7.83 -3.71
CA GLN A 115 9.70 -7.45 -4.10
C GLN A 115 10.40 -6.66 -2.99
N ASN A 116 9.72 -5.67 -2.39
CA ASN A 116 10.23 -4.91 -1.26
C ASN A 116 10.61 -5.85 -0.11
N MET A 117 9.70 -6.72 0.34
CA MET A 117 9.94 -7.64 1.44
C MET A 117 11.12 -8.60 1.17
N LYS A 118 11.23 -9.11 -0.06
CA LYS A 118 12.34 -9.98 -0.47
C LYS A 118 13.69 -9.29 -0.28
N TYR A 119 13.85 -8.09 -0.81
CA TYR A 119 15.13 -7.38 -0.74
C TYR A 119 15.35 -6.64 0.58
N MET A 120 14.31 -6.40 1.39
CA MET A 120 14.50 -5.91 2.77
C MET A 120 14.99 -7.01 3.71
N SER A 121 14.54 -8.25 3.52
CA SER A 121 14.99 -9.41 4.30
C SER A 121 16.34 -9.95 3.85
N HIS A 122 16.68 -9.75 2.57
CA HIS A 122 17.98 -10.09 1.99
C HIS A 122 18.53 -8.86 1.24
N PRO A 123 19.07 -7.87 1.97
CA PRO A 123 19.56 -6.64 1.37
C PRO A 123 20.69 -6.91 0.40
N VAL A 124 20.47 -6.58 -0.87
CA VAL A 124 21.57 -6.34 -1.80
C VAL A 124 22.05 -4.89 -1.61
N PRO A 125 23.35 -4.60 -1.81
CA PRO A 125 23.86 -3.24 -1.73
C PRO A 125 23.00 -2.30 -2.59
N ASP A 126 22.75 -1.11 -2.05
CA ASP A 126 22.01 -0.02 -2.73
C ASP A 126 20.54 -0.30 -3.08
N TYR A 127 19.94 -1.39 -2.58
CA TYR A 127 18.50 -1.58 -2.75
C TYR A 127 17.71 -0.62 -1.86
N GLU A 128 16.92 0.24 -2.50
CA GLU A 128 15.94 1.09 -1.84
C GLU A 128 14.53 0.59 -2.15
N PRO A 129 13.76 0.16 -1.13
CA PRO A 129 12.38 -0.25 -1.32
C PRO A 129 11.54 0.89 -1.93
N ALA A 130 10.71 0.55 -2.90
CA ALA A 130 9.94 1.52 -3.67
C ALA A 130 8.48 1.62 -3.19
N ILE A 131 7.92 2.82 -3.33
CA ILE A 131 6.53 3.11 -3.03
C ILE A 131 5.71 3.10 -4.33
N TYR A 132 4.41 2.82 -4.24
CA TYR A 132 3.48 3.11 -5.33
C TYR A 132 3.32 4.62 -5.46
N THR A 133 3.79 5.18 -6.57
CA THR A 133 3.77 6.62 -6.85
C THR A 133 2.58 7.06 -7.68
N ASP A 134 1.88 6.14 -8.32
CA ASP A 134 0.69 6.46 -9.11
C ASP A 134 -0.42 7.03 -8.22
N ILE A 135 -0.72 8.30 -8.44
CA ILE A 135 -1.83 9.00 -7.79
C ILE A 135 -3.03 8.97 -8.75
N PRO A 136 -4.24 8.61 -8.28
CA PRO A 136 -5.44 8.68 -9.11
C PRO A 136 -5.64 10.07 -9.68
N ARG A 137 -6.04 10.15 -10.96
CA ARG A 137 -6.24 11.42 -11.66
C ARG A 137 -7.38 12.25 -11.10
N ILE A 138 -8.25 11.62 -10.30
CA ILE A 138 -9.43 12.22 -9.68
C ILE A 138 -9.29 12.21 -8.15
N LEU A 139 -9.61 13.34 -7.51
CA LEU A 139 -9.41 13.51 -6.07
C LEU A 139 -10.64 13.08 -5.26
N SER A 140 -11.86 13.35 -5.75
CA SER A 140 -13.14 12.96 -5.13
C SER A 140 -14.34 13.23 -6.07
N GLY A 141 -15.05 12.18 -6.52
CA GLY A 141 -16.37 12.33 -7.18
C GLY A 141 -16.37 12.99 -8.57
N GLU A 142 -15.21 13.13 -9.20
CA GLU A 142 -15.06 13.69 -10.54
C GLU A 142 -15.05 12.55 -11.57
N GLU A 143 -15.66 12.77 -12.74
CA GLU A 143 -15.55 11.84 -13.86
C GLU A 143 -14.12 11.88 -14.43
N GLU A 144 -13.58 10.71 -14.77
CA GLU A 144 -12.28 10.64 -15.46
C GLU A 144 -12.36 11.43 -16.77
N LEU A 145 -11.42 12.36 -16.96
CA LEU A 145 -11.23 13.05 -18.23
C LEU A 145 -10.85 12.01 -19.30
N THR A 146 -11.84 11.59 -20.08
CA THR A 146 -11.64 10.81 -21.30
C THR A 146 -11.11 11.77 -22.37
N GLN A 147 -9.91 11.50 -22.87
CA GLN A 147 -9.34 12.19 -24.03
C GLN A 147 -9.82 11.54 -25.33
#